data_AF-A0A9D8FGW5-F1
#
_entry.id   AF-A0A9D8FGW5-F1
#
_cell.length_a   1.000
_cell.length_b   1.000
_cell.length_c   1.000
_cell.angle_alpha   90.00
_cell.angle_beta   90.00
_cell.angle_gamma   90.00
#
_symmetry.space_group_name_H-M   'P 1'
#
loop_
_entity.id
_entity.type
_entity.pdbx_description
1 polymer ?
#
loop_
_entity_poly.entity_id
_entity_poly.type
_entity_poly.pdbx_seq_one_letter_code
_entity_poly.pdbx_strand_id
1 'polypeptide(L)' 'MLEPSNNNELPIIPGKRYFTIGEVAELCAVKPHVLRYWE' A
#
# COMPACT_ATOMS: atom_id res chain seq x y z
N MET A 1 -11.30 -13.11 -20.69
CA MET A 1 -11.36 -13.01 -19.22
C MET A 1 -9.92 -13.03 -18.76
N LEU A 2 -9.38 -11.92 -18.25
CA LEU A 2 -8.00 -11.88 -17.75
C LEU A 2 -8.00 -12.35 -16.31
N GLU A 3 -7.58 -13.59 -16.07
CA GLU A 3 -7.37 -14.16 -14.74
C GLU A 3 -6.08 -13.57 -14.15
N PRO A 4 -6.12 -12.81 -13.04
CA PRO A 4 -4.91 -12.36 -12.36
C PRO A 4 -4.36 -13.51 -11.50
N SER A 5 -3.78 -14.50 -12.16
CA SER A 5 -3.05 -15.61 -11.56
C SER A 5 -1.67 -15.14 -11.09
N ASN A 6 -1.59 -14.20 -10.13
CA ASN A 6 -0.31 -13.87 -9.48
C ASN A 6 -0.49 -13.07 -8.17
N ASN A 7 -1.26 -13.59 -7.20
CA ASN A 7 -1.44 -12.96 -5.88
C ASN A 7 -1.12 -13.94 -4.73
N ASN A 8 -0.04 -14.72 -4.88
CA ASN A 8 0.42 -15.67 -3.86
C ASN A 8 1.75 -15.26 -3.20
N GLU A 9 2.32 -14.12 -3.59
CA GLU A 9 3.55 -13.54 -3.01
C GLU A 9 3.36 -12.08 -2.56
N LEU A 10 2.10 -11.62 -2.48
CA LEU A 10 1.80 -10.35 -1.84
C LEU A 10 1.32 -10.67 -0.43
N PRO A 11 1.92 -10.08 0.63
CA PRO A 11 1.40 -10.24 1.98
C PRO A 11 -0.08 -9.88 1.98
N ILE A 12 -0.91 -10.68 2.67
CA ILE A 12 -2.36 -10.53 2.74
C ILE A 12 -2.73 -9.05 2.77
N ILE A 13 -3.29 -8.52 1.68
CA ILE A 13 -3.69 -7.11 1.62
C ILE A 13 -4.68 -6.96 2.78
N PRO A 14 -4.34 -6.19 3.84
CA PRO A 14 -5.22 -6.11 4.98
C PRO A 14 -6.55 -5.55 4.47
N GLY A 15 -7.69 -6.10 4.91
CA GLY A 15 -9.04 -5.73 4.42
C GLY A 15 -9.44 -4.26 4.66
N LYS A 16 -8.49 -3.43 5.05
CA LYS A 16 -8.57 -1.98 5.20
C LYS A 16 -8.36 -1.33 3.83
N ARG A 17 -9.42 -0.73 3.29
CA ARG A 17 -9.39 0.01 2.03
C ARG A 17 -8.71 1.39 2.14
N TYR A 18 -8.47 1.84 3.37
CA TYR A 18 -7.83 3.12 3.65
C TYR A 18 -6.70 2.90 4.64
N PHE A 19 -5.52 3.32 4.22
CA PHE A 19 -4.33 3.37 5.05
C PHE A 19 -4.10 4.83 5.44
N THR A 20 -3.62 5.06 6.66
CA THR A 20 -3.14 6.39 6.99
C THR A 20 -1.81 6.64 6.29
N ILE A 21 -1.52 7.90 5.97
CA ILE A 21 -0.21 8.30 5.40
C ILE A 21 0.95 7.84 6.30
N GLY A 22 0.74 7.75 7.62
CA GLY A 22 1.74 7.22 8.55
C GLY A 22 2.01 5.72 8.36
N GLU A 23 0.97 4.92 8.16
CA GLU A 23 1.14 3.48 7.89
C GLU A 23 1.79 3.23 6.52
N VAL A 24 1.42 3.98 5.48
CA VAL A 24 2.07 3.87 4.16
C VAL A 24 3.52 4.37 4.21
N ALA A 25 3.80 5.41 4.99
CA ALA A 25 5.16 5.92 5.20
C ALA A 25 6.08 4.86 5.82
N GLU A 26 5.59 4.14 6.83
CA GLU A 26 6.34 3.06 7.47
C GLU A 26 6.54 1.87 6.51
N LEU A 27 5.49 1.45 5.80
CA LEU A 27 5.54 0.34 4.83
C LEU A 27 6.51 0.60 3.67
N CYS A 28 6.54 1.81 3.14
CA CYS A 28 7.41 2.19 2.03
C CYS A 28 8.74 2.82 2.48
N ALA A 29 8.99 2.91 3.80
CA ALA A 29 10.14 3.61 4.38
C ALA A 29 10.37 5.04 3.83
N VAL A 30 9.28 5.71 3.47
CA VAL A 30 9.29 7.09 2.94
C VAL A 30 8.76 8.06 3.99
N LYS A 31 9.22 9.31 3.97
CA LYS A 31 8.75 10.30 4.95
C LYS A 31 7.27 10.66 4.67
N PRO A 32 6.43 10.83 5.71
CA PRO A 32 5.01 11.19 5.56
C PRO A 32 4.75 12.44 4.72
N HIS A 33 5.66 13.42 4.74
CA HIS A 33 5.53 14.64 3.94
C HIS A 33 5.69 14.40 2.43
N VAL A 34 6.46 13.36 2.04
CA VAL A 34 6.61 12.99 0.63
C VAL A 34 5.27 12.44 0.17
N LEU A 35 4.69 11.47 0.88
CA LEU A 35 3.36 10.94 0.55
C LEU A 35 2.27 12.03 0.49
N ARG A 36 2.36 13.08 1.32
CA ARG A 36 1.45 14.25 1.25
C ARG A 36 1.67 15.15 0.03
N TYR A 37 2.88 15.23 -0.48
CA TYR A 37 3.19 16.00 -1.69
C TYR A 37 2.72 15.29 -2.97
N TRP A 38 2.52 13.97 -2.88
CA TRP A 38 2.03 13.13 -3.96
C TRP A 38 0.50 12.94 -3.94
N GLU A 39 -0.22 13.56 -2.99
CA GLU A 39 -1.69 13.71 -3.06
C GLU A 39 -2.06 14.73 -4.14
#